data_AF-A0A441TTF2-F1
#
_entry.id   AF-A0A441TTF2-F1
#
_cell.length_a   1.000
_cell.length_b   1.000
_cell.length_c   1.000
_cell.angle_alpha   90.00
_cell.angle_beta   90.00
_cell.angle_gamma   90.00
#
_symmetry.space_group_name_H-M   'P 1'
#
loop_
_entity.id
_entity.type
_entity.pdbx_description
1 polymer ?
#
loop_
_entity_poly.entity_id
_entity_poly.type
_entity_poly.pdbx_seq_one_letter_code
_entity_poly.pdbx_strand_id
1 'polypeptide(L)'
;MSYQEPLSRKAVAISISESADMAVLGLAEEHLRDAMAEVARHLLAMGARLIYGGDLRAYGFTELLLELVARHRRDADVGDERPGVVSYLPWPVHSSKPAGEVRTLAKDLAGIAEVHCLDRQGRDIPVDALAPEPATPTDKEWADGLTAMRAVLTDTADARVVLGGRVSGYKGRMPGIAEETLFALQAGQPVFLLGGFGGCARDIAEELKLLAPNAAPLAWPGRDAFDGFDTSSLNNGLTEEENRTLVRTAHVDEAVALILRGLLRLAGRSAGTA
;
A
#
# COMPACT_ATOMS: atom_id res chain seq x y z
N MET A 1 31.77 -10.53 8.17
CA MET A 1 30.37 -10.32 8.58
C MET A 1 29.61 -9.98 7.32
N SER A 2 28.60 -10.76 6.91
CA SER A 2 27.74 -10.29 5.81
C SER A 2 26.90 -9.16 6.39
N TYR A 3 27.09 -7.95 5.87
CA TYR A 3 26.23 -6.83 6.15
C TYR A 3 24.80 -7.22 5.76
N GLN A 4 23.86 -7.06 6.70
CA GLN A 4 22.45 -7.37 6.48
C GLN A 4 21.65 -6.10 6.66
N GLU A 5 20.89 -5.71 5.64
CA GLU A 5 20.05 -4.52 5.73
C GLU A 5 18.93 -4.74 6.77
N PRO A 6 18.60 -3.75 7.63
CA PRO A 6 17.68 -3.95 8.75
C PRO A 6 16.28 -4.40 8.35
N LEU A 7 15.82 -4.05 7.14
CA LEU A 7 14.52 -4.43 6.60
C LEU A 7 14.62 -5.42 5.42
N SER A 8 15.79 -6.02 5.17
CA SER A 8 16.05 -7.03 4.12
C SER A 8 15.01 -8.16 4.01
N ARG A 9 14.39 -8.52 5.14
CA ARG A 9 13.38 -9.59 5.24
C ARG A 9 11.94 -9.08 5.35
N LYS A 10 11.71 -7.78 5.17
CA LYS A 10 10.39 -7.17 5.35
C LYS A 10 9.75 -6.84 4.03
N ALA A 11 8.51 -7.27 3.87
CA ALA A 11 7.60 -6.87 2.81
C ALA A 11 6.66 -5.78 3.33
N VAL A 12 6.67 -4.60 2.74
CA VAL A 12 5.85 -3.46 3.17
C VAL A 12 4.86 -3.10 2.07
N ALA A 13 3.57 -3.22 2.36
CA ALA A 13 2.52 -2.79 1.46
C ALA A 13 2.37 -1.27 1.48
N ILE A 14 2.28 -0.64 0.30
CA ILE A 14 1.94 0.78 0.18
C ILE A 14 0.53 0.91 -0.37
N SER A 15 -0.36 1.42 0.46
CA SER A 15 -1.76 1.73 0.14
C SER A 15 -1.90 3.21 -0.17
N ILE A 16 -2.07 3.54 -1.44
CA ILE A 16 -2.19 4.93 -1.89
C ILE A 16 -3.24 5.12 -2.97
N SER A 17 -3.98 6.21 -2.86
CA SER A 17 -4.83 6.75 -3.92
C SER A 17 -5.01 8.25 -3.70
N GLU A 18 -5.43 8.96 -4.74
CA GLU A 18 -5.66 10.40 -4.74
C GLU A 18 -6.66 10.80 -3.66
N SER A 19 -6.48 12.00 -3.11
CA SER A 19 -7.39 12.53 -2.10
C SER A 19 -8.04 13.83 -2.57
N ALA A 20 -9.37 13.91 -2.41
CA ALA A 20 -10.16 15.06 -2.88
C ALA A 20 -10.07 16.28 -1.94
N ASP A 21 -9.69 16.08 -0.69
CA ASP A 21 -9.64 17.12 0.36
C ASP A 21 -8.27 17.79 0.51
N MET A 22 -7.26 17.40 -0.30
CA MET A 22 -5.90 17.94 -0.20
C MET A 22 -5.86 19.47 -0.26
N ALA A 23 -6.64 20.09 -1.14
CA ALA A 23 -6.67 21.54 -1.30
C ALA A 23 -7.14 22.27 -0.02
N VAL A 24 -8.08 21.68 0.74
CA VAL A 24 -8.54 22.24 2.02
C VAL A 24 -7.45 22.16 3.09
N LEU A 25 -6.53 21.20 2.95
CA LEU A 25 -5.35 21.05 3.80
C LEU A 25 -4.17 21.92 3.34
N GLY A 26 -4.34 22.74 2.30
CA GLY A 26 -3.26 23.53 1.70
C GLY A 26 -2.25 22.68 0.91
N LEU A 27 -2.64 21.46 0.52
CA LEU A 27 -1.82 20.52 -0.23
C LEU A 27 -2.31 20.38 -1.67
N ALA A 28 -1.39 19.95 -2.52
CA ALA A 28 -1.64 19.59 -3.92
C ALA A 28 -1.19 18.14 -4.16
N GLU A 29 -1.68 17.51 -5.23
CA GLU A 29 -1.43 16.09 -5.52
C GLU A 29 0.06 15.72 -5.56
N GLU A 30 0.91 16.68 -5.95
CA GLU A 30 2.37 16.56 -5.96
C GLU A 30 2.92 16.20 -4.58
N HIS A 31 2.37 16.74 -3.49
CA HIS A 31 2.82 16.42 -2.14
C HIS A 31 2.57 14.95 -1.78
N LEU A 32 1.45 14.39 -2.25
CA LEU A 32 1.12 12.97 -2.05
C LEU A 32 2.04 12.07 -2.89
N ARG A 33 2.38 12.49 -4.11
CA ARG A 33 3.35 11.80 -4.97
C ARG A 33 4.76 11.83 -4.39
N ASP A 34 5.19 12.98 -3.89
CA ASP A 34 6.49 13.15 -3.23
C ASP A 34 6.57 12.29 -1.96
N ALA A 35 5.53 12.30 -1.14
CA ALA A 35 5.45 11.45 0.06
C ALA A 35 5.59 9.96 -0.28
N MET A 36 4.87 9.50 -1.30
CA MET A 36 4.98 8.13 -1.78
C MET A 36 6.39 7.79 -2.26
N ALA A 37 6.99 8.66 -3.07
CA ALA A 37 8.32 8.45 -3.63
C ALA A 37 9.39 8.40 -2.54
N GLU A 38 9.33 9.32 -1.58
CA GLU A 38 10.26 9.38 -0.44
C GLU A 38 10.13 8.15 0.46
N VAL A 39 8.91 7.76 0.82
CA VAL A 39 8.66 6.55 1.62
C VAL A 39 9.19 5.32 0.91
N ALA A 40 8.83 5.11 -0.36
CA ALA A 40 9.26 3.96 -1.13
C ALA A 40 10.79 3.89 -1.25
N ARG A 41 11.45 5.03 -1.52
CA ARG A 41 12.92 5.07 -1.68
C ARG A 41 13.64 4.71 -0.38
N HIS A 42 13.20 5.26 0.75
CA HIS A 42 13.83 4.96 2.03
C HIS A 42 13.60 3.51 2.46
N LEU A 43 12.42 2.95 2.20
CA LEU A 43 12.15 1.54 2.46
C LEU A 43 13.05 0.62 1.61
N LEU A 44 13.21 0.92 0.31
CA LEU A 44 14.11 0.18 -0.59
C LEU A 44 15.58 0.31 -0.17
N ALA A 45 16.01 1.50 0.25
CA ALA A 45 17.37 1.75 0.73
C ALA A 45 17.68 0.98 2.03
N MET A 46 16.67 0.67 2.84
CA MET A 46 16.79 -0.17 4.04
C MET A 46 16.58 -1.67 3.77
N GLY A 47 16.50 -2.05 2.49
CA GLY A 47 16.37 -3.44 2.02
C GLY A 47 14.97 -4.03 2.01
N ALA A 48 13.93 -3.25 2.31
CA ALA A 48 12.55 -3.75 2.26
C ALA A 48 12.11 -4.07 0.83
N ARG A 49 11.20 -5.04 0.70
CA ARG A 49 10.43 -5.29 -0.53
C ARG A 49 9.12 -4.53 -0.44
N LEU A 50 8.69 -3.90 -1.51
CA LEU A 50 7.43 -3.16 -1.58
C LEU A 50 6.34 -4.01 -2.21
N ILE A 51 5.19 -4.06 -1.56
CA ILE A 51 4.00 -4.79 -2.03
C ILE A 51 2.98 -3.78 -2.52
N TYR A 52 2.45 -3.99 -3.73
CA TYR A 52 1.58 -3.00 -4.37
C TYR A 52 0.40 -3.65 -5.11
N GLY A 53 -0.78 -3.05 -5.00
CA GLY A 53 -1.97 -3.43 -5.77
C GLY A 53 -1.93 -2.76 -7.14
N GLY A 54 -1.77 -3.54 -8.20
CA GLY A 54 -1.49 -3.01 -9.53
C GLY A 54 -2.64 -2.22 -10.12
N ASP A 55 -2.47 -0.91 -10.19
CA ASP A 55 -3.32 0.03 -10.93
C ASP A 55 -2.62 0.41 -12.24
N LEU A 56 -3.11 -0.13 -13.37
CA LEU A 56 -2.49 0.05 -14.69
C LEU A 56 -2.95 1.32 -15.43
N ARG A 57 -3.47 2.31 -14.71
CA ARG A 57 -3.82 3.61 -15.27
C ARG A 57 -2.56 4.42 -15.58
N ALA A 58 -2.56 5.09 -16.73
CA ALA A 58 -1.48 6.01 -17.12
C ALA A 58 -1.34 7.14 -16.10
N TYR A 59 -0.10 7.53 -15.79
CA TYR A 59 0.27 8.54 -14.80
C TYR A 59 -0.13 8.17 -13.35
N GLY A 60 -0.51 6.92 -13.11
CA GLY A 60 -0.88 6.40 -11.80
C GLY A 60 0.31 6.17 -10.87
N PHE A 61 0.03 5.84 -9.61
CA PHE A 61 1.04 5.56 -8.59
C PHE A 61 1.86 4.29 -8.87
N THR A 62 1.32 3.32 -9.61
CA THR A 62 2.08 2.14 -10.05
C THR A 62 3.22 2.55 -10.97
N GLU A 63 2.96 3.41 -11.96
CA GLU A 63 3.98 3.90 -12.89
C GLU A 63 5.06 4.68 -12.14
N LEU A 64 4.66 5.57 -11.22
CA LEU A 64 5.58 6.29 -10.33
C LEU A 64 6.48 5.35 -9.52
N LEU A 65 5.90 4.29 -8.92
CA LEU A 65 6.66 3.30 -8.16
C LEU A 65 7.69 2.59 -9.01
N LEU A 66 7.30 2.16 -10.21
CA LEU A 66 8.17 1.41 -11.11
C LEU A 66 9.29 2.29 -11.66
N GLU A 67 9.02 3.55 -12.01
CA GLU A 67 10.04 4.54 -12.38
C GLU A 67 11.05 4.78 -11.25
N LEU A 68 10.56 4.89 -10.01
CA LEU A 68 11.40 5.05 -8.83
C LEU A 68 12.35 3.86 -8.67
N VAL A 69 11.83 2.63 -8.75
CA VAL A 69 12.60 1.40 -8.52
C VAL A 69 13.59 1.13 -9.67
N ALA A 70 13.24 1.52 -10.89
CA ALA A 70 14.18 1.48 -12.02
C ALA A 70 15.43 2.34 -11.79
N ARG A 71 15.30 3.45 -11.03
CA ARG A 71 16.40 4.37 -10.70
C ARG A 71 17.06 4.07 -9.36
N HIS A 72 16.29 3.55 -8.40
CA HIS A 72 16.72 3.26 -7.04
C HIS A 72 16.54 1.77 -6.77
N ARG A 73 17.62 1.01 -6.95
CA ARG A 73 17.63 -0.42 -6.62
C ARG A 73 17.52 -0.59 -5.11
N ARG A 74 16.79 -1.64 -4.70
CA ARG A 74 16.77 -2.12 -3.33
C ARG A 74 18.19 -2.44 -2.88
N ASP A 75 18.58 -1.98 -1.69
CA ASP A 75 19.84 -2.40 -1.07
C ASP A 75 19.64 -3.80 -0.48
N ALA A 76 20.10 -4.81 -1.21
CA ALA A 76 19.82 -6.20 -0.92
C ALA A 76 21.07 -6.92 -0.41
N ASP A 77 20.88 -7.83 0.53
CA ASP A 77 21.95 -8.66 1.06
C ASP A 77 22.65 -9.46 -0.06
N VAL A 78 23.91 -9.83 0.16
CA VAL A 78 24.68 -10.62 -0.81
C VAL A 78 23.94 -11.93 -1.13
N GLY A 79 23.55 -12.08 -2.40
CA GLY A 79 22.82 -13.25 -2.93
C GLY A 79 21.30 -13.08 -2.97
N ASP A 80 20.73 -11.98 -2.48
CA ASP A 80 19.31 -11.67 -2.64
C ASP A 80 19.06 -10.90 -3.96
N GLU A 81 18.79 -11.65 -5.02
CA GLU A 81 18.49 -11.10 -6.35
C GLU A 81 17.01 -10.77 -6.57
N ARG A 82 16.16 -10.89 -5.54
CA ARG A 82 14.72 -10.65 -5.70
C ARG A 82 14.46 -9.19 -6.09
N PRO A 83 13.50 -8.92 -6.98
CA PRO A 83 13.03 -7.57 -7.23
C PRO A 83 12.57 -6.84 -5.96
N GLY A 84 12.78 -5.52 -5.95
CA GLY A 84 12.41 -4.66 -4.83
C GLY A 84 10.90 -4.40 -4.72
N VAL A 85 10.13 -4.73 -5.76
CA VAL A 85 8.68 -4.55 -5.82
C VAL A 85 8.01 -5.85 -6.22
N VAL A 86 6.86 -6.13 -5.60
CA VAL A 86 5.90 -7.16 -6.01
C VAL A 86 4.56 -6.48 -6.28
N SER A 87 4.09 -6.59 -7.51
CA SER A 87 2.83 -6.03 -7.98
C SER A 87 1.81 -7.13 -8.21
N TYR A 88 0.66 -7.04 -7.55
CA TYR A 88 -0.45 -7.98 -7.72
C TYR A 88 -1.54 -7.36 -8.57
N LEU A 89 -1.79 -7.96 -9.74
CA LEU A 89 -2.84 -7.57 -10.66
C LEU A 89 -4.09 -8.42 -10.40
N PRO A 90 -5.21 -7.83 -9.94
CA PRO A 90 -6.45 -8.56 -9.73
C PRO A 90 -7.06 -8.98 -11.07
N TRP A 91 -7.83 -10.08 -11.08
CA TRP A 91 -8.52 -10.59 -12.27
C TRP A 91 -9.19 -9.51 -13.13
N PRO A 92 -10.09 -8.66 -12.61
CA PRO A 92 -10.78 -7.67 -13.44
C PRO A 92 -9.84 -6.65 -14.10
N VAL A 93 -8.63 -6.41 -13.56
CA VAL A 93 -7.65 -5.48 -14.15
C VAL A 93 -6.92 -6.12 -15.32
N HIS A 94 -6.32 -7.30 -15.12
CA HIS A 94 -5.57 -7.94 -16.20
C HIS A 94 -6.48 -8.55 -17.26
N SER A 95 -7.67 -9.04 -16.88
CA SER A 95 -8.62 -9.61 -17.83
C SER A 95 -9.25 -8.57 -18.75
N SER A 96 -9.28 -7.29 -18.35
CA SER A 96 -9.82 -6.20 -19.17
C SER A 96 -8.82 -5.71 -20.24
N LYS A 97 -7.62 -6.30 -20.31
CA LYS A 97 -6.57 -5.96 -21.26
C LYS A 97 -6.26 -7.16 -22.15
N PRO A 98 -5.78 -6.95 -23.38
CA PRO A 98 -5.23 -8.04 -24.19
C PRO A 98 -4.08 -8.72 -23.44
N ALA A 99 -4.05 -10.05 -23.41
CA ALA A 99 -2.99 -10.78 -22.71
C ALA A 99 -1.58 -10.44 -23.22
N GLY A 100 -1.46 -10.03 -24.49
CA GLY A 100 -0.21 -9.56 -25.05
C GLY A 100 0.33 -8.31 -24.34
N GLU A 101 -0.52 -7.35 -23.98
CA GLU A 101 -0.12 -6.15 -23.24
C GLU A 101 0.37 -6.50 -21.83
N VAL A 102 -0.36 -7.38 -21.13
CA VAL A 102 0.03 -7.81 -19.78
C VAL A 102 1.35 -8.58 -19.80
N ARG A 103 1.57 -9.42 -20.82
CA ARG A 103 2.87 -10.12 -21.03
C ARG A 103 4.00 -9.15 -21.32
N THR A 104 3.79 -8.14 -22.15
CA THR A 104 4.79 -7.10 -22.43
C THR A 104 5.13 -6.34 -21.16
N LEU A 105 4.13 -5.90 -20.40
CA LEU A 105 4.34 -5.25 -19.11
C LEU A 105 5.18 -6.12 -18.15
N ALA A 106 4.83 -7.40 -17.99
CA ALA A 106 5.58 -8.30 -17.12
C ALA A 106 7.04 -8.50 -17.58
N LYS A 107 7.29 -8.49 -18.89
CA LYS A 107 8.65 -8.57 -19.46
C LYS A 107 9.44 -7.28 -19.25
N ASP A 108 8.83 -6.13 -19.49
CA ASP A 108 9.46 -4.81 -19.35
C ASP A 108 9.85 -4.53 -17.89
N LEU A 109 9.12 -5.12 -16.93
CA LEU A 109 9.39 -5.02 -15.51
C LEU A 109 10.32 -6.11 -14.97
N ALA A 110 10.75 -7.07 -15.79
CA ALA A 110 11.62 -8.15 -15.35
C ALA A 110 12.93 -7.60 -14.75
N GLY A 111 13.22 -8.00 -13.51
CA GLY A 111 14.37 -7.52 -12.75
C GLY A 111 14.16 -6.19 -12.01
N ILE A 112 13.04 -5.50 -12.25
CA ILE A 112 12.62 -4.28 -11.54
C ILE A 112 11.50 -4.62 -10.55
N ALA A 113 10.49 -5.35 -11.00
CA ALA A 113 9.35 -5.80 -10.21
C ALA A 113 8.93 -7.24 -10.55
N GLU A 114 8.45 -7.97 -9.55
CA GLU A 114 7.69 -9.21 -9.73
C GLU A 114 6.23 -8.84 -10.04
N VAL A 115 5.64 -9.43 -11.08
CA VAL A 115 4.24 -9.19 -11.47
C VAL A 115 3.46 -10.49 -11.32
N HIS A 116 2.47 -10.47 -10.43
CA HIS A 116 1.58 -11.59 -10.14
C HIS A 116 0.19 -11.30 -10.68
N CYS A 117 -0.32 -12.16 -11.57
CA CYS A 117 -1.71 -12.08 -12.01
C CYS A 117 -2.56 -12.98 -11.13
N LEU A 118 -3.67 -12.46 -10.60
CA LEU A 118 -4.55 -13.21 -9.71
C LEU A 118 -5.84 -13.61 -10.43
N ASP A 119 -6.35 -14.80 -10.19
CA ASP A 119 -7.70 -15.18 -10.60
C ASP A 119 -8.79 -14.53 -9.73
N ARG A 120 -10.06 -14.84 -10.02
CA ARG A 120 -11.21 -14.29 -9.27
C ARG A 120 -11.21 -14.62 -7.77
N GLN A 121 -10.46 -15.64 -7.36
CA GLN A 121 -10.35 -16.11 -5.98
C GLN A 121 -9.06 -15.63 -5.31
N GLY A 122 -8.24 -14.81 -5.99
CA GLY A 122 -6.96 -14.35 -5.45
C GLY A 122 -5.82 -15.37 -5.60
N ARG A 123 -5.99 -16.41 -6.43
CA ARG A 123 -4.93 -17.40 -6.66
C ARG A 123 -4.03 -16.94 -7.79
N ASP A 124 -2.73 -17.14 -7.62
CA ASP A 124 -1.74 -16.81 -8.65
C ASP A 124 -1.99 -17.63 -9.93
N ILE A 125 -1.97 -16.94 -11.07
CA ILE A 125 -2.00 -17.56 -12.38
C ILE A 125 -0.80 -17.09 -13.20
N PRO A 126 -0.10 -18.00 -13.89
CA PRO A 126 1.00 -17.61 -14.76
C PRO A 126 0.52 -16.61 -15.81
N VAL A 127 1.30 -15.55 -16.04
CA VAL A 127 1.03 -14.56 -17.09
C VAL A 127 0.87 -15.25 -18.46
N ASP A 128 1.53 -16.40 -18.65
CA ASP A 128 1.42 -17.15 -19.89
C ASP A 128 0.07 -17.87 -20.10
N ALA A 129 -0.64 -18.14 -19.01
CA ALA A 129 -1.95 -18.79 -18.99
C ALA A 129 -3.14 -17.82 -19.11
N LEU A 130 -2.87 -16.51 -19.28
CA LEU A 130 -3.92 -15.50 -19.44
C LEU A 130 -4.73 -15.73 -20.72
N ALA A 131 -6.06 -15.54 -20.61
CA ALA A 131 -6.97 -15.61 -21.74
C ALA A 131 -6.59 -14.54 -22.78
N PRO A 132 -6.50 -14.89 -24.07
CA PRO A 132 -6.02 -13.96 -25.10
C PRO A 132 -6.95 -12.75 -25.27
N GLU A 133 -8.26 -13.00 -25.23
CA GLU A 133 -9.28 -11.98 -25.44
C GLU A 133 -9.63 -11.25 -24.14
N PRO A 134 -9.78 -9.90 -24.17
CA PRO A 134 -10.27 -9.14 -23.05
C PRO A 134 -11.68 -9.57 -22.62
N ALA A 135 -11.87 -9.73 -21.32
CA ALA A 135 -13.18 -9.84 -20.69
C ALA A 135 -13.75 -8.44 -20.39
N THR A 136 -15.07 -8.38 -20.19
CA THR A 136 -15.75 -7.21 -19.61
C THR A 136 -16.29 -7.59 -18.23
N PRO A 137 -15.52 -7.40 -17.15
CA PRO A 137 -15.95 -7.74 -15.80
C PRO A 137 -17.17 -6.92 -15.38
N THR A 138 -18.13 -7.57 -14.73
CA THR A 138 -19.25 -6.91 -14.05
C THR A 138 -18.79 -6.13 -12.82
N ASP A 139 -19.60 -5.19 -12.31
CA ASP A 139 -19.29 -4.45 -11.07
C ASP A 139 -19.08 -5.38 -9.87
N LYS A 140 -19.84 -6.48 -9.82
CA LYS A 140 -19.66 -7.51 -8.79
C LYS A 140 -18.31 -8.20 -8.91
N GLU A 141 -17.88 -8.57 -10.12
CA GLU A 141 -16.57 -9.19 -10.32
C GLU A 141 -15.41 -8.19 -10.08
N TRP A 142 -15.61 -6.91 -10.36
CA TRP A 142 -14.69 -5.85 -9.94
C TRP A 142 -14.54 -5.83 -8.43
N ALA A 143 -15.65 -5.80 -7.71
CA ALA A 143 -15.63 -5.78 -6.24
C ALA A 143 -14.99 -7.04 -5.66
N ASP A 144 -15.43 -8.23 -6.10
CA ASP A 144 -14.93 -9.51 -5.58
C ASP A 144 -13.43 -9.69 -5.90
N GLY A 145 -12.99 -9.35 -7.12
CA GLY A 145 -11.59 -9.47 -7.52
C GLY A 145 -10.66 -8.49 -6.82
N LEU A 146 -11.11 -7.25 -6.55
CA LEU A 146 -10.35 -6.29 -5.76
C LEU A 146 -10.23 -6.73 -4.30
N THR A 147 -11.34 -7.17 -3.68
CA THR A 147 -11.33 -7.72 -2.32
C THR A 147 -10.38 -8.91 -2.21
N ALA A 148 -10.42 -9.86 -3.17
CA ALA A 148 -9.53 -11.02 -3.17
C ALA A 148 -8.05 -10.63 -3.26
N MET A 149 -7.70 -9.67 -4.12
CA MET A 149 -6.33 -9.15 -4.21
C MET A 149 -5.89 -8.44 -2.94
N ARG A 150 -6.76 -7.63 -2.31
CA ARG A 150 -6.45 -6.95 -1.05
C ARG A 150 -6.17 -7.92 0.10
N ALA A 151 -6.87 -9.05 0.14
CA ALA A 151 -6.58 -10.13 1.08
C ALA A 151 -5.16 -10.70 0.84
N VAL A 152 -4.79 -10.97 -0.42
CA VAL A 152 -3.43 -11.41 -0.79
C VAL A 152 -2.37 -10.39 -0.41
N LEU A 153 -2.60 -9.07 -0.62
CA LEU A 153 -1.66 -8.04 -0.20
C LEU A 153 -1.43 -8.05 1.32
N THR A 154 -2.49 -8.25 2.10
CA THR A 154 -2.40 -8.32 3.56
C THR A 154 -1.63 -9.55 4.01
N ASP A 155 -1.93 -10.72 3.45
CA ASP A 155 -1.27 -11.99 3.81
C ASP A 155 0.22 -12.03 3.44
N THR A 156 0.63 -11.26 2.42
CA THR A 156 2.00 -11.26 1.89
C THR A 156 2.89 -10.16 2.46
N ALA A 157 2.31 -9.17 3.14
CA ALA A 157 3.05 -8.06 3.73
C ALA A 157 3.30 -8.26 5.23
N ASP A 158 4.42 -7.75 5.73
CA ASP A 158 4.73 -7.64 7.16
C ASP A 158 4.15 -6.37 7.79
N ALA A 159 3.92 -5.33 6.99
CA ALA A 159 3.45 -4.02 7.44
C ALA A 159 2.76 -3.27 6.29
N ARG A 160 1.93 -2.29 6.62
CA ARG A 160 1.23 -1.45 5.65
C ARG A 160 1.44 0.04 5.93
N VAL A 161 1.81 0.80 4.91
CA VAL A 161 1.83 2.26 4.93
C VAL A 161 0.63 2.78 4.13
N VAL A 162 -0.11 3.70 4.72
CA VAL A 162 -1.41 4.16 4.20
C VAL A 162 -1.41 5.67 4.06
N LEU A 163 -1.69 6.19 2.86
CA LEU A 163 -1.72 7.63 2.59
C LEU A 163 -2.75 8.00 1.53
N GLY A 164 -3.47 9.11 1.76
CA GLY A 164 -4.53 9.59 0.88
C GLY A 164 -5.77 8.68 0.85
N GLY A 165 -6.38 8.56 -0.33
CA GLY A 165 -7.46 7.63 -0.60
C GLY A 165 -8.77 8.30 -1.01
N ARG A 166 -9.29 7.92 -2.18
CA ARG A 166 -10.61 8.37 -2.63
C ARG A 166 -11.72 7.75 -1.80
N VAL A 167 -12.66 8.59 -1.38
CA VAL A 167 -13.87 8.18 -0.67
C VAL A 167 -15.13 8.24 -1.54
N SER A 168 -14.98 8.60 -2.81
CA SER A 168 -16.04 8.57 -3.84
C SER A 168 -15.45 8.17 -5.19
N GLY A 169 -16.29 7.71 -6.12
CA GLY A 169 -15.84 7.31 -7.47
C GLY A 169 -14.85 6.13 -7.49
N TYR A 170 -14.79 5.34 -6.43
CA TYR A 170 -13.96 4.14 -6.34
C TYR A 170 -14.71 2.91 -6.87
N LYS A 171 -13.96 1.84 -7.16
CA LYS A 171 -14.51 0.51 -7.44
C LYS A 171 -14.33 -0.40 -6.22
N GLY A 172 -15.34 -1.20 -5.92
CA GLY A 172 -15.33 -2.12 -4.79
C GLY A 172 -16.50 -1.91 -3.83
N ARG A 173 -16.48 -2.64 -2.72
CA ARG A 173 -17.54 -2.61 -1.70
C ARG A 173 -17.46 -1.38 -0.79
N MET A 174 -16.25 -0.83 -0.66
CA MET A 174 -15.90 0.36 0.14
C MET A 174 -14.63 1.00 -0.47
N PRO A 175 -14.18 2.18 0.00
CA PRO A 175 -12.92 2.75 -0.43
C PRO A 175 -11.77 1.74 -0.34
N GLY A 176 -10.89 1.70 -1.34
CA GLY A 176 -9.84 0.68 -1.38
C GLY A 176 -8.88 0.73 -0.20
N ILE A 177 -8.51 1.96 0.18
CA ILE A 177 -7.68 2.23 1.36
C ILE A 177 -8.34 1.76 2.65
N ALA A 178 -9.66 1.94 2.78
CA ALA A 178 -10.43 1.45 3.92
C ALA A 178 -10.38 -0.07 4.00
N GLU A 179 -10.69 -0.79 2.90
CA GLU A 179 -10.70 -2.27 2.93
C GLU A 179 -9.31 -2.84 3.23
N GLU A 180 -8.27 -2.28 2.62
CA GLU A 180 -6.87 -2.67 2.84
C GLU A 180 -6.42 -2.46 4.29
N THR A 181 -6.80 -1.32 4.88
CA THR A 181 -6.46 -0.99 6.26
C THR A 181 -7.26 -1.83 7.24
N LEU A 182 -8.55 -2.06 6.97
CA LEU A 182 -9.39 -2.93 7.79
C LEU A 182 -8.84 -4.35 7.84
N PHE A 183 -8.43 -4.91 6.70
CA PHE A 183 -7.79 -6.23 6.66
C PHE A 183 -6.50 -6.26 7.48
N ALA A 184 -5.65 -5.23 7.36
CA ALA A 184 -4.42 -5.14 8.13
C ALA A 184 -4.69 -5.07 9.65
N LEU A 185 -5.63 -4.24 10.09
CA LEU A 185 -6.00 -4.11 11.50
C LEU A 185 -6.60 -5.41 12.05
N GLN A 186 -7.48 -6.07 11.30
CA GLN A 186 -8.07 -7.36 11.67
C GLN A 186 -7.02 -8.47 11.78
N ALA A 187 -5.99 -8.44 10.93
CA ALA A 187 -4.87 -9.37 10.98
C ALA A 187 -3.83 -9.04 12.06
N GLY A 188 -3.97 -7.91 12.79
CA GLY A 188 -2.95 -7.41 13.72
C GLY A 188 -1.65 -6.99 13.03
N GLN A 189 -1.69 -6.74 11.72
CA GLN A 189 -0.56 -6.28 10.95
C GLN A 189 -0.19 -4.83 11.35
N PRO A 190 1.11 -4.50 11.46
CA PRO A 190 1.58 -3.12 11.61
C PRO A 190 1.00 -2.16 10.55
N VAL A 191 0.30 -1.11 10.97
CA VAL A 191 -0.28 -0.07 10.11
C VAL A 191 0.32 1.31 10.43
N PHE A 192 0.84 1.98 9.42
CA PHE A 192 1.31 3.36 9.48
C PHE A 192 0.33 4.27 8.72
N LEU A 193 -0.45 5.07 9.44
CA LEU A 193 -1.47 5.96 8.87
C LEU A 193 -0.92 7.38 8.68
N LEU A 194 -0.88 7.87 7.45
CA LEU A 194 -0.48 9.24 7.09
C LEU A 194 -1.72 10.07 6.76
N GLY A 195 -2.50 10.41 7.78
CA GLY A 195 -3.74 11.19 7.66
C GLY A 195 -3.54 12.65 7.26
N GLY A 196 -2.30 13.17 7.32
CA GLY A 196 -1.96 14.54 6.96
C GLY A 196 -2.16 14.85 5.47
N PHE A 197 -2.20 13.81 4.62
CA PHE A 197 -2.48 13.92 3.19
C PHE A 197 -3.98 13.83 2.85
N GLY A 198 -4.85 13.73 3.87
CA GLY A 198 -6.30 13.72 3.70
C GLY A 198 -6.88 12.39 3.26
N GLY A 199 -8.16 12.44 2.89
CA GLY A 199 -8.89 11.35 2.26
C GLY A 199 -9.23 10.21 3.22
N CYS A 200 -9.31 9.01 2.66
CA CYS A 200 -9.68 7.82 3.43
C CYS A 200 -8.72 7.56 4.61
N ALA A 201 -7.42 7.80 4.44
CA ALA A 201 -6.44 7.66 5.52
C ALA A 201 -6.75 8.61 6.70
N ARG A 202 -7.20 9.83 6.41
CA ARG A 202 -7.64 10.79 7.42
C ARG A 202 -8.92 10.35 8.10
N ASP A 203 -9.92 9.91 7.34
CA ASP A 203 -11.18 9.40 7.90
C ASP A 203 -10.93 8.25 8.88
N ILE A 204 -10.08 7.29 8.52
CA ILE A 204 -9.71 6.17 9.40
C ILE A 204 -9.02 6.69 10.68
N ALA A 205 -8.14 7.68 10.57
CA ALA A 205 -7.49 8.27 11.72
C ALA A 205 -8.47 9.01 12.66
N GLU A 206 -9.56 9.57 12.13
CA GLU A 206 -10.65 10.14 12.92
C GLU A 206 -11.41 9.02 13.67
N GLU A 207 -11.74 7.91 13.00
CA GLU A 207 -12.39 6.75 13.64
C GLU A 207 -11.54 6.14 14.76
N LEU A 208 -10.22 6.04 14.56
CA LEU A 208 -9.26 5.56 15.56
C LEU A 208 -8.95 6.60 16.66
N LYS A 209 -9.63 7.77 16.66
CA LYS A 209 -9.50 8.85 17.65
C LYS A 209 -8.10 9.47 17.72
N LEU A 210 -7.33 9.37 16.64
CA LEU A 210 -6.00 9.98 16.49
C LEU A 210 -6.11 11.44 16.03
N LEU A 211 -7.17 11.76 15.30
CA LEU A 211 -7.55 13.12 14.88
C LEU A 211 -8.89 13.53 15.49
N ALA A 212 -9.08 14.84 15.63
CA ALA A 212 -10.41 15.38 15.86
C ALA A 212 -11.24 15.20 14.57
N PRO A 213 -12.51 14.78 14.68
CA PRO A 213 -13.37 14.58 13.52
C PRO A 213 -13.56 15.89 12.75
N ASN A 214 -13.62 15.79 11.43
CA ASN A 214 -13.95 16.93 10.60
C ASN A 214 -15.39 17.41 10.87
N ALA A 215 -15.66 18.70 10.67
CA ALA A 215 -16.99 19.28 10.91
C ALA A 215 -18.06 18.72 9.95
N ALA A 216 -17.63 18.24 8.77
CA ALA A 216 -18.48 17.58 7.77
C ALA A 216 -17.76 16.34 7.23
N PRO A 217 -17.79 15.20 7.96
CA PRO A 217 -17.13 13.98 7.52
C PRO A 217 -17.79 13.45 6.25
N LEU A 218 -16.97 12.98 5.30
CA LEU A 218 -17.49 12.33 4.11
C LEU A 218 -17.98 10.93 4.48
N ALA A 219 -19.24 10.65 4.19
CA ALA A 219 -19.84 9.34 4.43
C ALA A 219 -19.47 8.37 3.30
N TRP A 220 -18.97 7.19 3.67
CA TRP A 220 -18.76 6.08 2.75
C TRP A 220 -19.14 4.75 3.43
N PRO A 221 -19.67 3.76 2.68
CA PRO A 221 -20.06 2.46 3.21
C PRO A 221 -18.93 1.73 3.95
N GLY A 222 -19.22 1.23 5.15
CA GLY A 222 -18.28 0.43 5.96
C GLY A 222 -17.33 1.25 6.84
N ARG A 223 -17.56 2.55 7.01
CA ARG A 223 -16.78 3.40 7.93
C ARG A 223 -16.91 2.95 9.39
N ASP A 224 -18.09 2.46 9.76
CA ASP A 224 -18.40 1.82 11.04
C ASP A 224 -17.64 0.52 11.29
N ALA A 225 -17.06 -0.10 10.25
CA ALA A 225 -16.23 -1.30 10.43
C ALA A 225 -14.93 -1.03 11.21
N PHE A 226 -14.57 0.25 11.40
CA PHE A 226 -13.45 0.67 12.23
C PHE A 226 -13.82 0.83 13.71
N ASP A 227 -15.10 0.66 14.07
CA ASP A 227 -15.57 0.70 15.44
C ASP A 227 -14.86 -0.38 16.29
N GLY A 228 -14.24 0.06 17.39
CA GLY A 228 -13.52 -0.83 18.29
C GLY A 228 -12.02 -0.94 18.01
N PHE A 229 -11.53 -0.37 16.91
CA PHE A 229 -10.10 -0.13 16.74
C PHE A 229 -9.69 1.20 17.35
N ASP A 230 -8.45 1.26 17.82
CA ASP A 230 -7.86 2.45 18.41
C ASP A 230 -6.35 2.51 18.09
N THR A 231 -5.63 3.43 18.73
CA THR A 231 -4.19 3.56 18.50
C THR A 231 -3.40 2.29 18.83
N SER A 232 -3.85 1.47 19.79
CA SER A 232 -3.18 0.21 20.14
C SER A 232 -3.32 -0.86 19.04
N SER A 233 -4.34 -0.73 18.19
CA SER A 233 -4.60 -1.64 17.06
C SER A 233 -3.61 -1.47 15.91
N LEU A 234 -2.87 -0.35 15.87
CA LEU A 234 -1.92 -0.07 14.79
C LEU A 234 -0.69 -0.98 14.80
N ASN A 235 -0.31 -1.56 15.95
CA ASN A 235 0.78 -2.54 16.07
C ASN A 235 2.13 -2.14 15.42
N ASN A 236 2.37 -0.85 15.20
CA ASN A 236 3.42 -0.36 14.31
C ASN A 236 4.74 0.01 15.00
N GLY A 237 4.87 -0.32 16.30
CA GLY A 237 6.07 -0.05 17.09
C GLY A 237 6.24 1.42 17.51
N LEU A 238 5.30 2.29 17.16
CA LEU A 238 5.25 3.68 17.62
C LEU A 238 4.45 3.81 18.93
N THR A 239 4.79 4.82 19.71
CA THR A 239 4.00 5.27 20.86
C THR A 239 2.71 5.96 20.39
N GLU A 240 1.75 6.18 21.28
CA GLU A 240 0.53 6.92 20.95
C GLU A 240 0.84 8.33 20.44
N GLU A 241 1.77 9.04 21.08
CA GLU A 241 2.16 10.39 20.66
C GLU A 241 2.83 10.39 19.29
N GLU A 242 3.74 9.44 19.03
CA GLU A 242 4.35 9.28 17.70
C GLU A 242 3.31 8.97 16.62
N ASN A 243 2.29 8.16 16.93
CA ASN A 243 1.17 7.91 16.01
C ASN A 243 0.33 9.17 15.77
N ARG A 244 0.05 9.96 16.81
CA ARG A 244 -0.63 11.26 16.66
C ARG A 244 0.17 12.21 15.78
N THR A 245 1.50 12.23 15.89
CA THR A 245 2.38 13.01 15.02
C THR A 245 2.33 12.50 13.58
N LEU A 246 2.56 11.20 13.35
CA LEU A 246 2.56 10.59 12.02
C LEU A 246 1.25 10.84 11.27
N VAL A 247 0.13 10.72 11.97
CA VAL A 247 -1.20 10.92 11.39
C VAL A 247 -1.46 12.37 11.01
N ARG A 248 -0.86 13.35 11.69
CA ARG A 248 -1.08 14.78 11.43
C ARG A 248 -0.13 15.34 10.38
N THR A 249 1.05 14.79 10.28
CA THR A 249 2.12 15.40 9.49
C THR A 249 1.86 15.27 8.00
N ALA A 250 2.05 16.38 7.29
CA ALA A 250 2.24 16.42 5.85
C ALA A 250 3.73 16.62 5.49
N HIS A 251 4.62 16.66 6.50
CA HIS A 251 6.06 16.75 6.29
C HIS A 251 6.62 15.36 6.01
N VAL A 252 7.09 15.19 4.78
CA VAL A 252 7.52 13.89 4.26
C VAL A 252 8.67 13.31 5.08
N ASP A 253 9.67 14.11 5.45
CA ASP A 253 10.81 13.67 6.25
C ASP A 253 10.40 13.17 7.64
N GLU A 254 9.43 13.83 8.28
CA GLU A 254 8.90 13.42 9.58
C GLU A 254 8.13 12.10 9.46
N ALA A 255 7.31 11.96 8.42
CA ALA A 255 6.60 10.71 8.14
C ALA A 255 7.58 9.54 7.93
N VAL A 256 8.59 9.72 7.07
CA VAL A 256 9.63 8.71 6.82
C VAL A 256 10.37 8.34 8.11
N ALA A 257 10.79 9.33 8.90
CA ALA A 257 11.51 9.07 10.15
C ALA A 257 10.68 8.24 11.15
N LEU A 258 9.37 8.50 11.25
CA LEU A 258 8.47 7.74 12.12
C LEU A 258 8.19 6.34 11.57
N ILE A 259 7.96 6.19 10.26
CA ILE A 259 7.77 4.87 9.64
C ILE A 259 8.99 3.97 9.89
N LEU A 260 10.19 4.46 9.57
CA LEU A 260 11.43 3.71 9.79
C LEU A 260 11.65 3.39 11.26
N ARG A 261 11.39 4.34 12.16
CA ARG A 261 11.50 4.13 13.61
C ARG A 261 10.59 2.98 14.09
N GLY A 262 9.34 2.96 13.64
CA GLY A 262 8.40 1.89 14.00
C GLY A 262 8.86 0.53 13.47
N LEU A 263 9.20 0.45 12.19
CA LEU A 263 9.70 -0.77 11.55
C LEU A 263 10.96 -1.31 12.21
N LEU A 264 11.94 -0.45 12.51
CA LEU A 264 13.19 -0.85 13.16
C LEU A 264 12.99 -1.36 14.59
N ARG A 265 12.06 -0.76 15.36
CA ARG A 265 11.70 -1.28 16.68
C ARG A 265 11.06 -2.67 16.60
N LEU A 266 10.21 -2.91 15.61
CA LEU A 266 9.60 -4.23 15.38
C LEU A 266 10.63 -5.27 14.93
N ALA A 267 11.56 -4.89 14.04
CA ALA A 267 12.67 -5.75 13.62
C ALA A 267 13.57 -6.12 14.81
N GLY A 268 13.94 -5.16 15.66
CA GLY A 268 14.75 -5.39 16.85
C GLY A 268 14.09 -6.30 17.88
N ARG A 269 12.77 -6.21 18.07
CA ARG A 269 12.02 -7.12 18.95
C ARG A 269 12.04 -8.57 18.46
N SER A 270 11.92 -8.76 17.14
CA SER A 270 11.92 -10.09 16.52
C SER A 270 13.28 -10.79 16.64
N ALA A 271 14.38 -10.03 16.65
CA ALA A 271 15.74 -10.55 16.82
C ALA A 271 16.07 -10.95 18.27
N GLY A 272 15.36 -10.42 19.27
CA GLY A 272 15.59 -10.73 20.69
C GLY A 272 14.80 -11.93 21.22
N THR A 273 13.85 -12.45 20.43
CA THR A 273 13.00 -13.61 20.77
C THR A 273 13.39 -14.90 20.04
N ALA A 274 14.42 -14.86 19.20
CA ALA A 274 14.98 -15.99 18.45
C ALA A 274 16.29 -16.46 19.10
#